data_AF-A0A9D6W9D3-F1
#
_entry.id   AF-A0A9D6W9D3-F1
#
_cell.length_a   1.000
_cell.length_b   1.000
_cell.length_c   1.000
_cell.angle_alpha   90.00
_cell.angle_beta   90.00
_cell.angle_gamma   90.00
#
_symmetry.space_group_name_H-M   'P 1'
#
loop_
_entity.id
_entity.type
_entity.pdbx_description
1 polymer ?
#
loop_
_entity_poly.entity_id
_entity_poly.type
_entity_poly.pdbx_seq_one_letter_code
_entity_poly.pdbx_strand_id
1 'polypeptide(L)'
;METAKPPRFLSMEFHTRFFPDLVRNRLRPKERTATGFVSGFDSLIVFFIAIAVAAIGISYAVSHRSVIGWIAGGAGVAGVLALFVQSVVSRENIPCYESFLFGVFGFFVTLGATAGIFIGTLEHSLPLVLTAAPAGLAAGYLLGILAGLWFQYLGWIAVLVNGIAALAVVGMIVVDLVLLSGALFG
;
A
#
# COMPACT_ATOMS: atom_id res chain seq x y z
N MET A 1 25.96 8.71 14.21
CA MET A 1 24.75 9.19 14.89
C MET A 1 24.32 8.06 15.80
N GLU A 2 24.36 8.28 17.12
CA GLU A 2 24.00 7.29 18.13
C GLU A 2 22.62 6.73 17.83
N THR A 3 22.50 5.42 17.62
CA THR A 3 21.24 4.74 17.30
C THR A 3 20.39 4.65 18.56
N ALA A 4 19.83 5.78 18.98
CA ALA A 4 18.83 5.85 20.03
C ALA A 4 17.70 4.90 19.65
N LYS A 5 17.44 3.93 20.54
CA LYS A 5 16.37 2.95 20.37
C LYS A 5 15.05 3.70 20.12
N PRO A 6 14.25 3.33 19.11
CA PRO A 6 13.01 4.05 18.84
C PRO A 6 12.10 4.04 20.09
N PRO A 7 11.37 5.13 20.36
CA PRO A 7 10.43 5.17 21.47
C PRO A 7 9.35 4.09 21.31
N ARG A 8 8.75 3.68 22.43
CA ARG A 8 7.70 2.64 22.41
C ARG A 8 6.55 3.08 21.50
N PHE A 9 6.03 2.17 20.68
CA PHE A 9 4.97 2.46 19.70
C PHE A 9 3.78 3.23 20.32
N LEU A 10 3.29 2.79 21.49
CA LEU A 10 2.16 3.43 22.18
C LEU A 10 2.53 4.69 22.98
N SER A 11 3.79 5.16 22.94
CA SER A 11 4.18 6.35 23.69
C SER A 11 3.75 7.62 22.97
N MET A 12 3.41 8.65 23.75
CA MET A 12 3.13 9.97 23.17
C MET A 12 4.31 10.53 22.40
N GLU A 13 5.54 10.30 22.87
CA GLU A 13 6.77 10.72 22.19
C GLU A 13 6.89 10.11 20.78
N PHE A 14 6.44 8.87 20.59
CA PHE A 14 6.43 8.22 19.29
C PHE A 14 5.51 8.95 18.31
N HIS A 15 4.28 9.26 18.71
CA HIS A 15 3.27 9.85 17.84
C HIS A 15 3.40 11.36 17.64
N THR A 16 3.99 12.08 18.60
CA THR A 16 4.08 13.55 18.56
C THR A 16 5.40 14.07 18.01
N ARG A 17 6.49 13.31 18.14
CA ARG A 17 7.83 13.77 17.76
C ARG A 17 8.48 12.82 16.77
N PHE A 18 8.69 11.57 17.16
CA PHE A 18 9.48 10.62 16.38
C PHE A 18 8.86 10.32 15.00
N PHE A 19 7.60 9.89 14.95
CA PHE A 19 6.94 9.50 13.71
C PHE A 19 6.66 10.69 12.77
N PRO A 20 6.19 11.85 13.25
CA PRO A 20 6.08 13.04 12.40
C PRO A 20 7.41 13.48 11.78
N ASP A 21 8.50 13.44 12.55
CA ASP A 21 9.84 13.76 12.04
C ASP A 21 10.31 12.72 11.00
N LEU A 22 10.00 11.44 11.22
CA LEU A 22 10.27 10.37 10.25
C LEU A 22 9.57 10.67 8.90
N VAL A 23 8.27 10.99 8.95
CA VAL A 23 7.47 11.32 7.76
C VAL A 23 8.05 12.55 7.05
N ARG A 24 8.31 13.62 7.80
CA ARG A 24 8.83 14.86 7.27
C ARG A 24 10.20 14.68 6.61
N ASN A 25 11.11 13.94 7.24
CA ASN A 25 12.44 13.68 6.71
C ASN A 25 12.42 12.84 5.44
N ARG A 26 11.38 12.04 5.23
CA ARG A 26 11.20 11.21 4.04
C ARG A 26 10.55 11.94 2.88
N LEU A 27 9.71 12.92 3.16
CA LEU A 27 9.15 13.83 2.15
C LEU A 27 10.18 14.86 1.65
N ARG A 28 11.29 15.06 2.37
CA ARG A 28 12.38 15.92 1.90
C ARG A 28 13.10 15.27 0.71
N PRO A 29 13.36 16.02 -0.38
CA PRO A 29 14.12 15.49 -1.50
C PRO A 29 15.52 15.08 -1.04
N LYS A 30 15.86 13.80 -1.21
CA LYS A 30 17.22 13.31 -1.00
C LYS A 30 18.04 13.55 -2.26
N GLU A 31 19.25 14.08 -2.13
CA GLU A 31 20.21 14.15 -3.23
C GLU A 31 20.45 12.74 -3.78
N ARG A 32 20.13 12.56 -5.07
CA ARG A 32 20.27 11.27 -5.77
C ARG A 32 21.76 10.95 -5.92
N THR A 33 22.30 10.09 -5.06
CA THR A 33 23.60 9.47 -5.27
C THR A 33 23.41 8.21 -6.13
N ALA A 34 23.99 8.25 -7.33
CA ALA A 34 24.25 7.17 -8.30
C ALA A 34 23.12 6.18 -8.66
N THR A 35 22.81 6.12 -9.95
CA THR A 35 21.91 5.15 -10.61
C THR A 35 22.51 3.73 -10.62
N GLY A 36 22.43 3.01 -9.50
CA GLY A 36 22.51 1.55 -9.50
C GLY A 36 21.13 0.98 -9.84
N PHE A 37 21.06 0.01 -10.76
CA PHE A 37 19.82 -0.75 -10.96
C PHE A 37 19.38 -1.33 -9.61
N VAL A 38 18.16 -0.99 -9.20
CA VAL A 38 17.59 -1.44 -7.93
C VAL A 38 17.47 -2.96 -7.97
N SER A 39 18.18 -3.65 -7.06
CA SER A 39 18.04 -5.09 -6.80
C SER A 39 16.55 -5.41 -6.62
N GLY A 40 15.94 -6.08 -7.61
CA GLY A 40 14.49 -6.37 -7.64
C GLY A 40 13.76 -5.96 -8.93
N PHE A 41 14.36 -5.17 -9.82
CA PHE A 41 13.74 -4.83 -11.11
C PHE A 41 13.50 -6.06 -12.00
N ASP A 42 14.42 -7.02 -11.97
CA ASP A 42 14.30 -8.27 -12.73
C ASP A 42 13.12 -9.11 -12.23
N SER A 43 12.94 -9.21 -10.92
CA SER A 43 11.80 -9.91 -10.31
C SER A 43 10.46 -9.28 -10.69
N LEU A 44 10.41 -7.95 -10.82
CA LEU A 44 9.22 -7.23 -11.30
C LEU A 44 8.90 -7.59 -12.75
N ILE A 45 9.89 -7.61 -13.64
CA ILE A 45 9.68 -7.97 -15.05
C ILE A 45 9.13 -9.39 -15.15
N VAL A 46 9.77 -10.36 -14.49
CA VAL A 46 9.32 -11.76 -14.51
C VAL A 46 7.91 -11.90 -13.94
N PHE A 47 7.59 -11.13 -12.89
CA PHE A 47 6.24 -11.10 -12.31
C PHE A 47 5.18 -10.60 -13.29
N PHE A 48 5.43 -9.49 -13.99
CA PHE A 48 4.49 -8.98 -14.99
C PHE A 48 4.32 -9.94 -16.17
N ILE A 49 5.40 -10.60 -16.60
CA ILE A 49 5.33 -11.65 -17.63
C ILE A 49 4.46 -12.81 -17.14
N ALA A 50 4.66 -13.29 -15.91
CA ALA A 50 3.87 -14.37 -15.34
C ALA A 50 2.37 -14.02 -15.25
N ILE A 51 2.03 -12.78 -14.87
CA ILE A 51 0.66 -12.27 -14.89
C ILE A 51 0.09 -12.24 -16.31
N ALA A 52 0.86 -11.74 -17.28
CA ALA A 52 0.40 -11.67 -18.68
C ALA A 52 0.12 -13.07 -19.25
N VAL A 53 1.03 -14.02 -18.99
CA VAL A 53 0.85 -15.43 -19.37
C VAL A 53 -0.38 -16.04 -18.69
N ALA A 54 -0.58 -15.77 -17.40
CA ALA A 54 -1.77 -16.23 -16.68
C ALA A 54 -3.06 -15.65 -17.29
N ALA A 55 -3.12 -14.34 -17.52
CA ALA A 55 -4.29 -13.65 -18.03
C ALA A 55 -4.65 -14.10 -19.45
N ILE A 56 -3.66 -14.18 -20.35
CA ILE A 56 -3.86 -14.62 -21.73
C ILE A 56 -4.23 -16.10 -21.76
N GLY A 57 -3.50 -16.94 -21.01
CA GLY A 57 -3.73 -18.39 -20.95
C GLY A 57 -5.11 -18.74 -20.43
N ILE A 58 -5.52 -18.16 -19.29
CA ILE A 58 -6.85 -18.38 -18.70
C ILE A 58 -7.95 -17.88 -19.65
N SER A 59 -7.81 -16.68 -20.21
CA SER A 59 -8.81 -16.13 -21.14
C SER A 59 -8.96 -16.99 -22.38
N TYR A 60 -7.85 -17.51 -22.91
CA TYR A 60 -7.86 -18.42 -24.05
C TYR A 60 -8.47 -19.79 -23.70
N ALA A 61 -8.15 -20.32 -22.52
CA ALA A 61 -8.70 -21.57 -22.00
C ALA A 61 -10.23 -21.52 -21.87
N VAL A 62 -10.75 -20.44 -21.30
CA VAL A 62 -12.18 -20.24 -21.09
C VAL A 62 -12.89 -20.00 -22.41
N SER A 63 -12.37 -19.12 -23.26
CA SER A 63 -13.02 -18.74 -24.53
C SER A 63 -13.03 -19.87 -25.56
N HIS A 64 -11.96 -20.67 -25.63
CA HIS A 64 -11.80 -21.70 -26.67
C HIS A 64 -11.84 -23.13 -26.15
N ARG A 65 -12.14 -23.32 -24.84
CA ARG A 65 -12.05 -24.62 -24.15
C ARG A 65 -10.71 -25.34 -24.39
N SER A 66 -9.63 -24.56 -24.46
CA SER A 66 -8.31 -25.05 -24.85
C SER A 66 -7.53 -25.61 -23.67
N VAL A 67 -7.06 -26.85 -23.79
CA VAL A 67 -6.15 -27.49 -22.82
C VAL A 67 -4.81 -26.74 -22.75
N ILE A 68 -4.31 -26.26 -23.89
CA ILE A 68 -3.06 -25.48 -23.95
C ILE A 68 -3.23 -24.16 -23.19
N GLY A 69 -4.40 -23.53 -23.30
CA GLY A 69 -4.74 -22.34 -22.51
C GLY A 69 -4.69 -22.62 -21.00
N TRP A 70 -5.25 -23.75 -20.55
CA TRP A 70 -5.20 -24.15 -19.14
C TRP A 70 -3.77 -24.41 -18.65
N ILE A 71 -2.93 -25.05 -19.46
CA ILE A 71 -1.53 -25.30 -19.13
C ILE A 71 -0.77 -23.98 -19.02
N ALA A 72 -0.89 -23.09 -20.02
CA ALA A 72 -0.22 -21.79 -20.02
C ALA A 72 -0.73 -20.90 -18.87
N GLY A 73 -2.04 -20.84 -18.67
CA GLY A 73 -2.67 -20.10 -17.58
C GLY A 73 -2.21 -20.60 -16.21
N GLY A 74 -2.21 -21.92 -16.02
CA GLY A 74 -1.73 -22.58 -14.80
C GLY A 74 -0.24 -22.32 -14.54
N ALA A 75 0.61 -22.39 -15.58
CA ALA A 75 2.03 -22.07 -15.46
C ALA A 75 2.26 -20.61 -15.06
N GLY A 76 1.49 -19.67 -15.62
CA GLY A 76 1.53 -18.26 -15.24
C GLY A 76 1.15 -18.06 -13.76
N VAL A 77 0.05 -18.67 -13.31
CA VAL A 77 -0.37 -18.62 -11.90
C VAL A 77 0.68 -19.23 -10.97
N ALA A 78 1.23 -20.39 -11.33
CA ALA A 78 2.29 -21.03 -10.57
C ALA A 78 3.56 -20.15 -10.49
N GLY A 79 3.92 -19.47 -11.57
CA GLY A 79 5.01 -18.50 -11.60
C GLY A 79 4.77 -17.31 -10.67
N VAL A 80 3.57 -16.73 -10.69
CA VAL A 80 3.16 -15.66 -9.76
C VAL A 80 3.28 -16.12 -8.31
N LEU A 81 2.78 -17.32 -7.99
CA LEU A 81 2.86 -17.88 -6.64
C LEU A 81 4.30 -18.16 -6.22
N ALA A 82 5.12 -18.72 -7.10
CA ALA A 82 6.53 -18.99 -6.81
C ALA A 82 7.30 -17.70 -6.52
N LEU A 83 7.09 -16.65 -7.32
CA LEU A 83 7.69 -15.33 -7.10
C LEU A 83 7.19 -14.67 -5.81
N PHE A 84 5.91 -14.85 -5.47
CA PHE A 84 5.36 -14.36 -4.21
C PHE A 84 6.02 -15.02 -3.00
N VAL A 85 6.09 -16.35 -3.00
CA VAL A 85 6.75 -17.13 -1.94
C VAL A 85 8.23 -16.76 -1.86
N GLN A 86 8.92 -16.67 -3.01
CA GLN A 86 10.31 -16.25 -3.07
C GLN A 86 10.48 -14.87 -2.43
N SER A 87 9.62 -13.90 -2.74
CA SER A 87 9.70 -12.54 -2.20
C SER A 87 9.61 -12.52 -0.67
N VAL A 88 8.71 -13.31 -0.10
CA VAL A 88 8.51 -13.41 1.35
C VAL A 88 9.68 -14.16 2.03
N VAL A 89 10.18 -15.22 1.40
CA VAL A 89 11.26 -16.06 1.95
C VAL A 89 12.62 -15.38 1.83
N SER A 90 12.89 -14.68 0.72
CA SER A 90 14.15 -13.99 0.43
C SER A 90 14.23 -12.62 1.14
N ARG A 91 13.52 -12.44 2.26
CA ARG A 91 13.57 -11.20 3.03
C ARG A 91 14.99 -10.99 3.55
N GLU A 92 15.69 -10.03 2.98
CA GLU A 92 17.07 -9.73 3.37
C GLU A 92 17.15 -8.86 4.63
N ASN A 93 16.08 -8.13 4.98
CA ASN A 93 16.11 -7.13 6.04
C ASN A 93 14.94 -7.25 7.03
N ILE A 94 15.24 -6.98 8.30
CA ILE A 94 14.24 -6.81 9.36
C ILE A 94 13.49 -5.50 9.09
N PRO A 95 12.14 -5.44 9.23
CA PRO A 95 11.40 -4.21 9.03
C PRO A 95 11.98 -3.07 9.85
N CYS A 96 12.21 -1.94 9.19
CA CYS A 96 12.79 -0.77 9.83
C CYS A 96 12.03 0.50 9.40
N TYR A 97 12.18 1.55 10.22
CA TYR A 97 11.56 2.84 9.95
C TYR A 97 12.19 3.55 8.73
N GLU A 98 13.36 3.11 8.29
CA GLU A 98 13.99 3.66 7.10
C GLU A 98 13.32 3.17 5.81
N SER A 99 12.92 1.91 5.73
CA SER A 99 12.16 1.37 4.60
C SER A 99 10.64 1.52 4.76
N PHE A 100 10.19 2.45 5.60
CA PHE A 100 8.76 2.65 5.86
C PHE A 100 7.97 2.98 4.58
N LEU A 101 6.86 2.27 4.39
CA LEU A 101 6.06 2.32 3.17
C LEU A 101 5.03 3.47 3.24
N PHE A 102 5.45 4.66 2.83
CA PHE A 102 4.65 5.89 2.90
C PHE A 102 3.36 5.88 2.06
N GLY A 103 3.37 5.23 0.90
CA GLY A 103 2.18 5.07 0.07
C GLY A 103 1.14 4.20 0.77
N VAL A 104 1.57 3.10 1.40
CA VAL A 104 0.69 2.25 2.22
C VAL A 104 0.14 3.02 3.41
N PHE A 105 1.00 3.73 4.15
CA PHE A 105 0.56 4.58 5.26
C PHE A 105 -0.46 5.63 4.82
N GLY A 106 -0.15 6.36 3.76
CA GLY A 106 -1.04 7.38 3.18
C GLY A 106 -2.38 6.79 2.78
N PHE A 107 -2.38 5.61 2.15
CA PHE A 107 -3.59 4.89 1.75
C PHE A 107 -4.50 4.58 2.94
N PHE A 108 -3.96 4.03 4.04
CA PHE A 108 -4.78 3.73 5.21
C PHE A 108 -5.29 4.98 5.93
N VAL A 109 -4.49 6.05 5.96
CA VAL A 109 -4.92 7.34 6.53
C VAL A 109 -6.06 7.94 5.72
N THR A 110 -5.94 8.00 4.39
CA THR A 110 -7.00 8.55 3.55
C THR A 110 -8.23 7.65 3.56
N LEU A 111 -8.07 6.33 3.44
CA LEU A 111 -9.18 5.37 3.56
C LEU A 111 -9.93 5.53 4.89
N GLY A 112 -9.21 5.65 6.00
CA GLY A 112 -9.81 5.83 7.32
C GLY A 112 -10.57 7.16 7.45
N ALA A 113 -10.00 8.25 6.91
CA ALA A 113 -10.68 9.55 6.89
C ALA A 113 -11.94 9.51 6.01
N THR A 114 -11.84 8.99 4.79
CA THR A 114 -12.97 8.85 3.86
C THR A 114 -14.07 7.97 4.44
N ALA A 115 -13.72 6.80 5.00
CA ALA A 115 -14.67 5.91 5.63
C ALA A 115 -15.37 6.56 6.84
N GLY A 116 -14.63 7.26 7.70
CA GLY A 116 -15.19 7.95 8.85
C GLY A 116 -16.15 9.07 8.47
N ILE A 117 -15.81 9.86 7.45
CA ILE A 117 -16.69 10.90 6.89
C ILE A 117 -17.94 10.26 6.29
N PHE A 118 -17.77 9.24 5.43
CA PHE A 118 -18.88 8.59 4.73
C PHE A 118 -19.90 7.98 5.70
N ILE A 119 -19.44 7.23 6.71
CA ILE A 119 -20.29 6.67 7.76
C ILE A 119 -21.05 7.76 8.50
N GLY A 120 -20.36 8.84 8.88
CA GLY A 120 -21.00 9.99 9.54
C GLY A 120 -22.08 10.64 8.68
N THR A 121 -21.83 10.80 7.38
CA THR A 121 -22.76 11.46 6.45
C THR A 121 -23.99 10.63 6.12
N LEU A 122 -23.88 9.30 6.11
CA LEU A 122 -25.00 8.39 5.82
C LEU A 122 -26.10 8.45 6.88
N GLU A 123 -25.76 8.71 8.13
CA GLU A 123 -26.74 8.76 9.23
C GLU A 123 -27.29 10.17 9.51
N HIS A 124 -26.97 11.16 8.65
CA HIS A 124 -27.42 12.57 8.73
C HIS A 124 -27.29 13.24 10.11
N SER A 125 -26.46 12.70 11.00
CA SER A 125 -26.32 13.17 12.37
C SER A 125 -24.95 13.83 12.54
N LEU A 126 -24.97 15.15 12.70
CA LEU A 126 -23.78 15.96 12.92
C LEU A 126 -22.90 15.47 14.09
N PRO A 127 -23.46 14.99 15.23
CA PRO A 127 -22.66 14.38 16.28
C PRO A 127 -21.92 13.12 15.83
N LEU A 128 -22.55 12.28 15.00
CA LEU A 128 -21.93 11.07 14.51
C LEU A 128 -20.79 11.38 13.55
N VAL A 129 -20.95 12.36 12.65
CA VAL A 129 -19.85 12.86 11.81
C VAL A 129 -18.66 13.32 12.66
N LEU A 130 -18.94 14.12 13.70
CA LEU A 130 -17.91 14.65 14.60
C LEU A 130 -17.16 13.56 15.37
N THR A 131 -17.77 12.40 15.58
CA THR A 131 -17.12 11.26 16.26
C THR A 131 -16.51 10.24 15.30
N ALA A 132 -17.18 9.95 14.18
CA ALA A 132 -16.80 8.91 13.23
C ALA A 132 -15.62 9.33 12.36
N ALA A 133 -15.54 10.61 11.96
CA ALA A 133 -14.42 11.13 11.19
C ALA A 133 -13.08 11.06 11.96
N PRO A 134 -12.95 11.57 13.20
CA PRO A 134 -11.71 11.43 13.96
C PRO A 134 -11.42 9.98 14.36
N ALA A 135 -12.44 9.16 14.64
CA ALA A 135 -12.26 7.74 14.92
C ALA A 135 -11.70 7.00 13.70
N GLY A 136 -12.25 7.25 12.51
CA GLY A 136 -11.77 6.70 11.25
C GLY A 136 -10.35 7.14 10.92
N LEU A 137 -10.03 8.41 11.12
CA LEU A 137 -8.67 8.93 10.95
C LEU A 137 -7.68 8.31 11.93
N ALA A 138 -8.05 8.18 13.21
CA ALA A 138 -7.21 7.53 14.22
C ALA A 138 -6.97 6.05 13.89
N ALA A 139 -8.01 5.32 13.48
CA ALA A 139 -7.90 3.95 13.04
C ALA A 139 -7.01 3.82 11.80
N GLY A 140 -7.23 4.66 10.79
CA GLY A 140 -6.42 4.71 9.57
C GLY A 140 -4.95 5.03 9.84
N TYR A 141 -4.68 5.95 10.77
CA TYR A 141 -3.34 6.29 11.21
C TYR A 141 -2.62 5.10 11.88
N LEU A 142 -3.26 4.46 12.86
CA LEU A 142 -2.68 3.31 13.57
C LEU A 142 -2.47 2.12 12.64
N LEU A 143 -3.49 1.78 11.84
CA LEU A 143 -3.39 0.72 10.83
C LEU A 143 -2.35 1.04 9.77
N GLY A 144 -2.24 2.30 9.35
CA GLY A 144 -1.23 2.73 8.39
C GLY A 144 0.19 2.55 8.91
N ILE A 145 0.46 2.85 10.18
CA ILE A 145 1.79 2.63 10.77
C ILE A 145 2.10 1.14 10.83
N LEU A 146 1.14 0.34 11.30
CA LEU A 146 1.30 -1.11 11.38
C LEU A 146 1.50 -1.71 9.99
N ALA A 147 0.66 -1.40 9.02
CA ALA A 147 0.74 -1.88 7.65
C ALA A 147 2.05 -1.43 6.96
N GLY A 148 2.46 -0.18 7.16
CA GLY A 148 3.71 0.35 6.59
C GLY A 148 4.99 -0.33 7.11
N LEU A 149 4.92 -0.94 8.29
CA LEU A 149 5.98 -1.80 8.84
C LEU A 149 5.78 -3.27 8.44
N TRP A 150 4.56 -3.79 8.56
CA TRP A 150 4.27 -5.21 8.35
C TRP A 150 4.41 -5.62 6.88
N PHE A 151 4.00 -4.76 5.94
CA PHE A 151 4.13 -5.08 4.52
C PHE A 151 5.59 -5.14 4.07
N GLN A 152 6.55 -4.66 4.86
CA GLN A 152 7.97 -4.87 4.57
C GLN A 152 8.35 -6.36 4.63
N TYR A 153 7.57 -7.20 5.34
CA TYR A 153 7.73 -8.65 5.30
C TYR A 153 7.43 -9.28 3.94
N LEU A 154 6.82 -8.54 3.00
CA LEU A 154 6.57 -8.97 1.63
C LEU A 154 7.80 -8.82 0.72
N GLY A 155 8.95 -8.37 1.22
CA GLY A 155 10.15 -8.21 0.42
C GLY A 155 9.97 -7.19 -0.71
N TRP A 156 10.36 -7.54 -1.94
CA TRP A 156 10.28 -6.62 -3.08
C TRP A 156 8.82 -6.30 -3.47
N ILE A 157 7.86 -7.18 -3.16
CA ILE A 157 6.44 -6.93 -3.42
C ILE A 157 5.94 -5.73 -2.62
N ALA A 158 6.51 -5.48 -1.45
CA ALA A 158 6.20 -4.31 -0.63
C ALA A 158 6.38 -2.99 -1.40
N VAL A 159 7.38 -2.91 -2.27
CA VAL A 159 7.67 -1.72 -3.09
C VAL A 159 6.56 -1.51 -4.12
N LEU A 160 6.12 -2.59 -4.78
CA LEU A 160 5.03 -2.56 -5.74
C LEU A 160 3.71 -2.16 -5.06
N VAL A 161 3.38 -2.79 -3.94
CA VAL A 161 2.20 -2.46 -3.13
C VAL A 161 2.24 -1.01 -2.69
N ASN A 162 3.40 -0.50 -2.27
CA ASN A 162 3.55 0.89 -1.85
C ASN A 162 3.33 1.88 -3.00
N GLY A 163 3.85 1.59 -4.20
CA GLY A 163 3.60 2.40 -5.39
C GLY A 163 2.13 2.41 -5.79
N ILE A 164 1.48 1.25 -5.80
CA ILE A 164 0.04 1.12 -6.09
C ILE A 164 -0.79 1.85 -5.04
N ALA A 165 -0.46 1.71 -3.75
CA ALA A 165 -1.15 2.39 -2.66
C ALA A 165 -1.05 3.91 -2.79
N ALA A 166 0.11 4.45 -3.16
CA ALA A 166 0.27 5.88 -3.44
C ALA A 166 -0.60 6.34 -4.62
N LEU A 167 -0.70 5.55 -5.69
CA LEU A 167 -1.60 5.84 -6.81
C LEU A 167 -3.07 5.77 -6.39
N ALA A 168 -3.44 4.77 -5.58
CA ALA A 168 -4.79 4.59 -5.06
C ALA A 168 -5.23 5.78 -4.18
N VAL A 169 -4.31 6.39 -3.42
CA VAL A 169 -4.58 7.64 -2.68
C VAL A 169 -5.06 8.74 -3.61
N VAL A 170 -4.37 8.94 -4.75
CA VAL A 170 -4.78 9.95 -5.75
C VAL A 170 -6.17 9.62 -6.30
N GLY A 171 -6.41 8.35 -6.64
CA GLY A 171 -7.71 7.88 -7.11
C GLY A 171 -8.83 8.13 -6.11
N MET A 172 -8.62 7.81 -4.82
CA MET A 172 -9.60 8.05 -3.76
C MET A 172 -9.91 9.54 -3.59
N ILE A 173 -8.89 10.41 -3.60
CA ILE A 173 -9.12 11.85 -3.51
C ILE A 173 -9.99 12.35 -4.66
N VAL A 174 -9.74 11.88 -5.89
CA VAL A 174 -10.56 12.23 -7.05
C VAL A 174 -12.00 11.75 -6.89
N VAL A 175 -12.19 10.50 -6.45
CA VAL A 175 -13.53 9.94 -6.20
C VAL A 175 -14.26 10.74 -5.12
N ASP A 176 -13.59 11.07 -4.02
CA ASP A 176 -14.16 11.84 -2.91
C ASP A 176 -14.57 13.25 -3.36
N LEU A 177 -13.76 13.92 -4.19
CA LEU A 177 -14.12 15.23 -4.77
C LEU A 177 -15.34 15.14 -5.70
N VAL A 178 -15.44 14.06 -6.48
CA VAL A 178 -16.59 13.83 -7.37
C VAL A 178 -17.86 13.57 -6.55
N LEU A 179 -17.78 12.72 -5.51
CA LEU A 179 -18.91 12.44 -4.63
C LEU A 179 -19.36 13.69 -3.86
N LEU A 180 -18.41 14.48 -3.36
CA LEU A 180 -18.71 15.69 -2.61
C LEU A 180 -19.30 16.78 -3.50
N SER A 181 -18.82 16.91 -4.75
CA SER A 181 -19.43 17.84 -5.72
C SER A 181 -20.83 17.39 -6.15
N GLY A 182 -21.05 16.09 -6.38
CA GLY A 182 -22.38 15.54 -6.64
C GLY A 182 -23.36 15.75 -5.48
N ALA A 183 -22.89 15.68 -4.23
CA ALA A 183 -23.72 15.95 -3.05
C ALA A 183 -24.02 17.45 -2.84
N LEU A 184 -23.16 18.36 -3.32
CA LEU A 184 -23.32 19.81 -3.15
C LEU A 184 -24.12 20.48 -4.29
N PHE A 185 -24.12 19.89 -5.48
CA PHE A 185 -24.78 20.43 -6.67
C PHE A 185 -25.94 19.57 -7.20
N GLY A 186 -26.25 18.46 -6.53
CA GLY A 186 -27.34 17.54 -6.83
C GLY A 186 -28.62 17.82 -6.06
#